data_AF-A0A0R3PSQ9-F1
#
_entry.id   AF-A0A0R3PSQ9-F1
#
_cell.length_a   1.000
_cell.length_b   1.000
_cell.length_c   1.000
_cell.angle_alpha   90.00
_cell.angle_beta   90.00
_cell.angle_gamma   90.00
#
_symmetry.space_group_name_H-M   'P 1'
#
loop_
_entity.id
_entity.type
_entity.pdbx_description
1 polymer ?
#
loop_
_entity_poly.entity_id
_entity_poly.type
_entity_poly.pdbx_seq_one_letter_code
_entity_poly.pdbx_strand_id
1 'polypeptide(L)'
;MLLEKCDSRGVVGVGVLVNTSMPMSIDSFKHLTTRIGRLRLKRCRSVPLLTVFVVYAPTSNYEEEEVEVFYMGSEKFYREDHTFFKVIIGDFNAKIEPRRTSH
;
A
#
# COMPACT_ATOMS: atom_id res chain seq x y z
N MET A 1 14.51 -11.86 -4.60
CA MET A 1 14.01 -11.60 -3.24
C MET A 1 14.66 -10.31 -2.76
N LEU A 2 13.94 -9.17 -2.79
CA LEU A 2 14.41 -7.95 -2.11
C LEU A 2 13.83 -8.00 -0.70
N LEU A 3 14.57 -8.65 0.20
CA LEU A 3 14.36 -8.48 1.63
C LEU A 3 15.12 -7.21 2.03
N GLU A 4 14.41 -6.14 2.36
CA GLU A 4 14.99 -5.20 3.32
C GLU A 4 15.27 -6.00 4.60
N LYS A 5 16.46 -5.80 5.20
CA LYS A 5 16.85 -6.48 6.43
C LYS A 5 15.82 -6.18 7.52
N CYS A 6 15.04 -7.18 7.90
CA CYS A 6 14.26 -7.17 9.14
C CYS A 6 15.24 -7.10 10.32
N ASP A 7 15.30 -5.96 10.99
CA ASP A 7 15.94 -5.85 12.29
C ASP A 7 15.03 -6.53 13.32
N SER A 8 15.58 -7.51 14.03
CA SER A 8 14.85 -8.54 14.76
C SER A 8 14.13 -8.01 16.01
N ARG A 9 12.94 -7.44 15.80
CA ARG A 9 11.81 -7.33 16.73
C ARG A 9 10.56 -7.43 15.86
N GLY A 10 9.48 -8.07 16.34
CA GLY A 10 8.24 -8.25 15.56
C GLY A 10 7.58 -6.93 15.18
N VAL A 11 8.09 -6.28 14.14
CA VAL A 11 7.54 -5.04 13.58
C VAL A 11 6.50 -5.47 12.55
N VAL A 12 5.25 -5.14 12.82
CA VAL A 12 4.16 -5.25 11.85
C VAL A 12 4.54 -4.36 10.65
N GLY A 13 4.55 -4.92 9.44
CA GLY A 13 5.09 -4.27 8.26
C GLY A 13 4.35 -4.70 6.98
N VAL A 14 4.32 -3.82 5.98
CA VAL A 14 3.85 -4.17 4.63
C VAL A 14 4.98 -4.75 3.79
N GLY A 15 4.65 -5.66 2.89
CA GLY A 15 5.62 -6.28 1.98
C GLY A 15 4.97 -6.69 0.67
N VAL A 16 5.77 -6.74 -0.40
CA VAL A 16 5.30 -7.14 -1.74
C VAL A 16 6.18 -8.24 -2.29
N LEU A 17 5.56 -9.36 -2.67
CA LEU A 17 6.22 -10.42 -3.41
C LEU A 17 6.00 -10.20 -4.91
N VAL A 18 7.09 -10.07 -5.66
CA VAL A 18 7.06 -9.89 -7.11
C VAL A 18 7.67 -11.12 -7.78
N ASN A 19 6.97 -11.66 -8.76
CA ASN A 19 7.48 -12.78 -9.56
C ASN A 19 8.55 -12.29 -10.55
N THR A 20 9.73 -12.91 -10.52
CA THR A 20 10.88 -12.55 -11.35
C THR A 20 10.71 -12.87 -12.84
N SER A 21 9.75 -13.72 -13.21
CA SER A 21 9.42 -13.97 -14.62
C SER A 21 8.50 -12.90 -15.22
N MET A 22 8.02 -11.94 -14.42
CA MET A 22 7.22 -10.83 -14.93
C MET A 22 8.07 -9.96 -15.87
N PRO A 23 7.51 -9.49 -17.01
CA PRO A 23 8.22 -8.61 -17.94
C PRO A 23 8.42 -7.18 -17.39
N MET A 24 8.04 -6.95 -16.13
CA MET A 24 8.19 -5.69 -15.41
C MET A 24 9.36 -5.80 -14.44
N SER A 25 10.26 -4.83 -14.49
CA SER A 25 11.31 -4.63 -13.48
C SER A 25 10.77 -3.80 -12.31
N ILE A 26 11.25 -4.10 -11.11
CA ILE A 26 11.08 -3.22 -9.96
C ILE A 26 11.92 -1.97 -10.20
N ASP A 27 11.26 -0.82 -10.26
CA ASP A 27 11.92 0.49 -10.36
C ASP A 27 12.37 0.95 -8.97
N SER A 28 11.47 0.91 -7.99
CA SER A 28 11.76 1.27 -6.61
C SER A 28 10.69 0.75 -5.66
N PHE A 29 11.07 0.60 -4.39
CA PHE A 29 10.16 0.36 -3.29
C PHE A 29 10.44 1.37 -2.18
N LYS A 30 9.40 1.96 -1.58
CA LYS A 30 9.52 2.93 -0.48
C LYS A 30 8.44 2.69 0.56
N HIS A 31 8.84 2.74 1.83
CA HIS A 31 7.92 2.82 2.97
C HIS A 31 7.72 4.28 3.37
N LEU A 32 6.46 4.67 3.61
CA LEU A 32 6.13 5.92 4.27
C LEU A 32 6.05 5.71 5.79
N THR A 33 5.42 4.61 6.19
CA THR A 33 5.30 4.13 7.58
C THR A 33 5.39 2.61 7.57
N THR A 34 5.31 1.98 8.74
CA THR A 34 5.18 0.52 8.86
C THR A 34 3.94 -0.05 8.16
N ARG A 35 2.91 0.78 7.92
CA ARG A 35 1.60 0.37 7.38
C ARG A 35 1.37 0.80 5.93
N ILE A 36 2.27 1.60 5.35
CA ILE A 36 2.09 2.19 4.02
C ILE A 36 3.39 2.03 3.22
N GLY A 37 3.28 1.33 2.10
CA GLY A 37 4.36 1.10 1.16
C GLY A 37 3.97 1.41 -0.28
N ARG A 38 4.96 1.70 -1.12
CA ARG A 38 4.79 1.96 -2.55
C ARG A 38 5.82 1.17 -3.34
N LEU A 39 5.35 0.32 -4.23
CA LEU A 39 6.14 -0.39 -5.23
C LEU A 39 5.92 0.25 -6.60
N ARG A 40 6.99 0.73 -7.23
CA ARG A 40 6.97 1.20 -8.61
C ARG A 40 7.52 0.11 -9.52
N LEU A 41 6.76 -0.23 -10.54
CA LEU A 41 7.09 -1.22 -11.55
C LEU A 41 7.19 -0.55 -12.91
N LYS A 42 8.26 -0.86 -13.63
CA LYS A 42 8.53 -0.37 -14.98
C LYS A 42 8.64 -1.54 -15.93
N ARG A 43 7.92 -1.50 -17.05
CA ARG A 43 8.16 -2.43 -18.15
C ARG A 43 9.23 -1.86 -19.08
N CYS A 44 10.17 -2.69 -19.49
CA CYS A 44 11.19 -2.30 -20.44
C CYS A 44 10.51 -2.02 -21.80
N ARG A 45 10.82 -0.88 -22.44
CA ARG A 45 10.23 -0.34 -23.68
C ARG A 45 8.90 0.40 -23.52
N SER A 46 8.99 1.65 -23.07
CA SER A 46 8.02 2.74 -23.36
C SER A 46 6.58 2.57 -22.86
N VAL A 47 6.33 1.70 -21.88
CA VAL A 47 5.01 1.52 -21.25
C VAL A 47 4.85 2.44 -20.04
N PRO A 48 3.62 2.90 -19.70
CA PRO A 48 3.42 3.78 -18.57
C PRO A 48 3.77 3.09 -17.25
N LEU A 49 4.39 3.85 -16.34
CA LEU A 49 4.84 3.35 -15.04
C LEU A 49 3.61 2.92 -14.20
N LEU A 50 3.70 1.76 -13.54
CA LEU A 50 2.68 1.25 -12.63
C LEU A 50 3.16 1.42 -11.20
N THR A 51 2.34 2.02 -10.36
CA THR A 51 2.57 2.10 -8.92
C THR A 51 1.54 1.29 -8.17
N VAL A 52 2.00 0.40 -7.31
CA VAL A 52 1.17 -0.35 -6.36
C VAL A 52 1.43 0.21 -4.96
N PHE A 53 0.41 0.79 -4.36
CA PHE A 53 0.40 1.19 -2.96
C PHE A 53 -0.12 0.02 -2.14
N VAL A 54 0.62 -0.35 -1.10
CA VAL A 54 0.20 -1.38 -0.15
C VAL A 54 -0.08 -0.72 1.18
N VAL A 55 -1.30 -0.91 1.66
CA VAL A 55 -1.79 -0.28 2.89
C VAL A 55 -2.30 -1.33 3.87
N TYR A 56 -2.06 -1.11 5.15
CA TYR A 56 -2.65 -1.86 6.24
C TYR A 56 -3.35 -0.88 7.17
N ALA A 57 -4.66 -0.71 7.01
CA ALA A 57 -5.41 0.27 7.78
C ALA A 57 -5.49 -0.11 9.26
N PRO A 58 -5.58 0.87 10.17
CA PRO A 58 -5.86 0.59 11.57
C PRO A 58 -7.18 -0.18 11.74
N THR A 59 -7.24 -1.08 12.71
CA THR A 59 -8.47 -1.79 13.08
C THR A 59 -9.42 -0.85 13.85
N SER A 60 -10.67 -1.26 14.07
CA SER A 60 -11.67 -0.45 14.81
C SER A 60 -11.31 -0.10 16.26
N ASN A 61 -10.27 -0.72 16.82
CA ASN A 61 -9.79 -0.48 18.19
C ASN A 61 -8.84 0.73 18.29
N TYR A 62 -8.50 1.36 17.17
CA TYR A 62 -7.68 2.56 17.13
C TYR A 62 -8.55 3.81 17.29
N GLU A 63 -7.98 4.86 17.87
CA GLU A 63 -8.67 6.16 18.01
C GLU A 63 -8.97 6.76 16.63
N GLU A 64 -10.05 7.55 16.55
CA GLU A 64 -10.49 8.15 15.29
C GLU A 64 -9.43 9.06 14.68
N GLU A 65 -8.68 9.80 15.52
CA GLU A 65 -7.57 10.63 15.06
C GLU A 65 -6.44 9.80 14.42
N GLU A 66 -6.13 8.62 14.96
CA GLU A 66 -5.09 7.75 14.38
C GLU A 66 -5.54 7.17 13.04
N VAL A 67 -6.83 6.90 12.89
CA VAL A 67 -7.45 6.47 11.62
C VAL A 67 -7.41 7.61 10.60
N GLU A 68 -7.74 8.83 11.01
CA GLU A 68 -7.72 10.01 10.14
C GLU A 68 -6.28 10.31 9.66
N VAL A 69 -5.31 10.33 10.57
CA VAL A 69 -3.89 10.54 10.24
C VAL A 69 -3.39 9.49 9.25
N PHE A 70 -3.83 8.24 9.40
CA PHE A 70 -3.51 7.18 8.44
C PHE A 70 -4.08 7.47 7.05
N TYR A 71 -5.37 7.79 6.95
CA TYR A 71 -6.01 8.05 5.65
C TYR A 71 -5.47 9.31 4.97
N MET A 72 -5.25 10.39 5.72
CA MET A 72 -4.58 11.61 5.21
C MET A 72 -3.17 11.31 4.70
N GLY A 73 -2.39 10.54 5.45
CA GLY A 73 -1.04 10.12 5.04
C GLY A 73 -1.07 9.26 3.77
N SER A 74 -2.01 8.32 3.68
CA SER A 74 -2.17 7.46 2.51
C SER A 74 -2.60 8.25 1.26
N GLU A 75 -3.52 9.21 1.41
CA GLU A 75 -3.99 10.07 0.32
C GLU A 75 -2.86 10.97 -0.20
N LYS A 76 -2.14 11.64 0.71
CA LYS A 76 -1.00 12.48 0.34
C LYS A 76 0.04 11.67 -0.44
N PHE A 77 0.37 10.47 0.03
CA PHE A 77 1.35 9.61 -0.62
C PHE A 77 0.89 9.11 -2.01
N TYR A 78 -0.41 8.83 -2.15
CA TYR A 78 -1.01 8.51 -3.44
C TYR A 78 -0.94 9.68 -4.43
N ARG A 79 -1.20 10.90 -3.95
CA ARG A 79 -1.20 12.13 -4.76
C ARG A 79 0.21 12.58 -5.17
N GLU A 80 1.20 12.41 -4.31
CA GLU A 80 2.62 12.74 -4.58
C GLU A 80 3.24 11.91 -5.71
N ASP A 81 2.69 10.73 -5.99
CA ASP A 81 3.19 9.90 -7.07
C ASP A 81 2.72 10.43 -8.44
N HIS A 82 3.57 10.31 -9.46
CA HIS A 82 3.28 10.82 -10.81
C HIS A 82 3.22 9.71 -11.87
N THR A 83 2.95 8.46 -11.47
CA THR A 83 2.77 7.37 -12.44
C THR A 83 1.41 7.40 -13.10
N PHE A 84 1.38 6.81 -14.29
CA PHE A 84 0.19 6.75 -15.14
C PHE A 84 -0.87 5.82 -14.56
N PHE A 85 -0.45 4.63 -14.11
CA PHE A 85 -1.31 3.69 -13.44
C PHE A 85 -0.97 3.63 -11.96
N LYS A 86 -2.00 3.70 -11.12
CA LYS A 86 -1.90 3.59 -9.67
C LYS A 86 -2.95 2.61 -9.19
N VAL A 87 -2.55 1.70 -8.31
CA VAL A 87 -3.44 0.73 -7.66
C VAL A 87 -3.16 0.79 -6.17
N ILE A 88 -4.20 0.80 -5.35
CA ILE A 88 -4.09 0.68 -3.90
C ILE A 88 -4.63 -0.70 -3.52
N ILE A 89 -3.84 -1.50 -2.81
CA ILE A 89 -4.19 -2.82 -2.34
C ILE A 89 -3.86 -2.95 -0.85
N GLY A 90 -4.51 -3.90 -0.19
CA GLY A 90 -4.23 -4.25 1.19
C GLY A 90 -5.50 -4.34 2.02
N ASP A 91 -5.32 -4.46 3.32
CA ASP A 91 -6.42 -4.60 4.26
C ASP A 91 -6.85 -3.22 4.77
N PHE A 92 -8.05 -2.80 4.37
CA PHE A 92 -8.61 -1.52 4.77
C PHE A 92 -9.38 -1.57 6.09
N ASN A 93 -9.61 -2.76 6.66
CA ASN A 93 -10.40 -2.92 7.87
C ASN A 93 -11.74 -2.16 7.84
N ALA A 94 -12.34 -2.05 6.65
CA ALA A 94 -13.55 -1.27 6.45
C ALA A 94 -14.72 -1.90 7.23
N LYS A 95 -15.45 -1.07 7.98
CA LYS A 95 -16.67 -1.49 8.66
C LYS A 95 -17.76 -1.72 7.63
N ILE A 96 -18.28 -2.93 7.58
CA ILE A 96 -19.49 -3.23 6.82
C ILE A 96 -20.67 -2.92 7.74
N GLU A 97 -21.41 -1.85 7.44
CA GLU A 97 -22.65 -1.56 8.17
C GLU A 97 -23.66 -2.70 7.99
N PRO A 98 -24.52 -2.97 8.99
CA PRO A 98 -25.63 -3.89 8.82
C PRO A 98 -26.44 -3.51 7.58
N ARG A 99 -26.78 -4.51 6.75
CA ARG A 99 -27.64 -4.31 5.58
C ARG A 99 -28.93 -3.65 6.07
N ARG A 100 -29.26 -2.46 5.51
CA ARG A 100 -30.54 -1.81 5.79
C ARG A 100 -31.66 -2.77 5.40
N THR A 101 -32.37 -3.29 6.38
CA THR A 101 -33.60 -4.05 6.14
C THR A 101 -34.70 -3.04 5.85
N SER A 102 -35.26 -3.09 4.64
CA SER A 102 -36.50 -2.40 4.34
C SER A 102 -37.62 -2.98 5.22
N HIS A 103 -38.27 -2.13 6.01
CA HIS A 103 -39.54 -2.44 6.65
C HIS A 103 -40.67 -2.42 5.64
#